data_AF-A0A7W0V0B5-F1
#
_entry.id   AF-A0A7W0V0B5-F1
#
_cell.length_a   1.000
_cell.length_b   1.000
_cell.length_c   1.000
_cell.angle_alpha   90.00
_cell.angle_beta   90.00
_cell.angle_gamma   90.00
#
_symmetry.space_group_name_H-M   'P 1'
#
loop_
_entity.id
_entity.type
_entity.pdbx_description
1 polymer ?
#
loop_
_entity_poly.entity_id
_entity_poly.type
_entity_poly.pdbx_seq_one_letter_code
_entity_poly.pdbx_strand_id
1 'polypeptide(L)'
;MSQTLRAVALLLLVQALCTGQSTTQSIQGLVTDSTGAVAAGARVTATEVNTGVVRNVTTNESGNFTVPLIPVGNYDLRVELQGFKSELVS
;
A
#
# COMPACT_ATOMS: atom_id res chain seq x y z
N MET A 1 42.84 4.06 26.72
CA MET A 1 41.73 3.32 27.34
C MET A 1 40.43 4.14 27.41
N SER A 2 40.47 5.41 27.84
CA SER A 2 39.25 6.23 27.99
C SER A 2 38.65 6.75 26.66
N GLN A 3 39.49 7.07 25.66
CA GLN A 3 39.00 7.51 24.34
C GLN A 3 38.35 6.39 23.53
N THR A 4 38.87 5.16 23.63
CA THR A 4 38.32 4.00 22.93
C THR A 4 36.91 3.65 23.45
N LEU A 5 36.67 3.81 24.75
CA LEU A 5 35.35 3.59 25.35
C LEU A 5 34.31 4.61 24.88
N ARG A 6 34.71 5.88 24.71
CA ARG A 6 33.83 6.94 24.19
C ARG A 6 33.46 6.73 22.72
N ALA A 7 34.42 6.27 21.90
CA ALA A 7 34.17 5.98 20.48
C ALA A 7 33.18 4.83 20.28
N VAL A 8 33.28 3.76 21.08
CA VAL A 8 32.33 2.64 21.04
C VAL A 8 30.94 3.07 21.50
N ALA A 9 30.84 3.85 22.58
CA ALA A 9 29.56 4.37 23.07
C ALA A 9 28.86 5.27 22.03
N LEU A 10 29.61 6.12 21.31
CA LEU A 10 29.08 6.96 20.24
C LEU A 10 28.57 6.12 19.05
N LEU A 11 29.29 5.07 18.68
CA LEU A 11 28.90 4.19 17.57
C LEU A 11 27.60 3.43 17.87
N LEU A 12 27.42 2.96 19.10
CA LEU A 12 26.18 2.30 19.55
C LEU A 12 24.98 3.26 19.56
N LEU A 13 25.21 4.53 19.88
CA LEU A 13 24.15 5.55 19.87
C LEU A 13 23.64 5.85 18.44
N VAL A 14 24.53 5.81 17.45
CA VAL A 14 24.17 6.03 16.03
C VAL A 14 23.34 4.86 15.48
N GLN A 15 23.58 3.63 15.94
CA GLN A 15 22.77 2.46 15.54
C GLN A 15 21.32 2.55 16.05
N ALA A 16 21.11 3.11 17.23
CA ALA A 16 19.76 3.29 17.80
C ALA A 16 18.91 4.31 17.02
N LEU A 17 19.54 5.22 16.26
CA LEU A 17 18.86 6.23 15.44
C LEU A 17 18.54 5.73 14.03
N CYS A 18 18.95 4.51 13.66
CA CYS A 18 18.79 3.97 12.32
C CYS A 18 17.58 2.99 12.24
N THR A 19 16.38 3.47 12.56
CA THR A 19 15.13 2.74 12.33
C THR A 19 14.36 3.40 11.18
N GLY A 20 14.63 2.96 9.95
CA GLY A 20 14.04 3.54 8.74
C GLY A 20 13.80 2.55 7.59
N GLN A 21 13.84 1.24 7.84
CA GLN A 21 13.48 0.26 6.82
C GLN A 21 11.96 0.09 6.77
N SER A 22 11.30 0.88 5.93
CA SER A 22 9.92 0.62 5.51
C SER A 22 9.95 -0.20 4.23
N THR A 23 9.73 -1.51 4.33
CA THR A 23 9.45 -2.33 3.15
C THR A 23 8.07 -1.98 2.64
N THR A 24 8.01 -1.33 1.47
CA THR A 24 6.75 -1.00 0.80
C THR A 24 6.56 -1.86 -0.43
N GLN A 25 5.30 -2.03 -0.82
CA GLN A 25 4.88 -2.71 -2.03
C GLN A 25 3.89 -1.83 -2.80
N SER A 26 3.46 -2.32 -3.97
CA SER A 26 2.42 -1.70 -4.77
C SER A 26 1.42 -2.75 -5.22
N ILE A 27 0.13 -2.44 -5.18
CA ILE A 27 -0.93 -3.27 -5.77
C ILE A 27 -1.30 -2.65 -7.12
N GLN A 28 -1.34 -3.46 -8.16
CA GLN A 28 -1.74 -3.05 -9.50
C GLN A 28 -2.80 -4.02 -10.03
N GLY A 29 -3.75 -3.49 -10.79
CA GLY A 29 -4.81 -4.32 -11.35
C GLY A 29 -5.61 -3.61 -12.44
N LEU A 30 -6.47 -4.39 -13.07
CA LEU A 30 -7.43 -3.97 -14.09
C LEU A 30 -8.83 -4.27 -13.58
N VAL A 31 -9.73 -3.30 -13.66
CA VAL A 31 -11.15 -3.50 -13.33
C VAL A 31 -11.94 -3.59 -14.63
N THR A 32 -12.70 -4.68 -14.76
CA THR A 32 -13.64 -4.91 -15.87
C THR A 32 -15.03 -5.25 -15.33
N ASP A 33 -16.06 -5.02 -16.12
CA ASP A 33 -17.40 -5.50 -15.84
C ASP A 33 -17.60 -6.97 -16.26
N SER A 34 -18.82 -7.50 -16.03
CA SER A 34 -19.19 -8.88 -16.39
C SER A 34 -19.19 -9.17 -17.89
N THR A 35 -19.20 -8.14 -18.74
CA THR A 35 -19.10 -8.26 -20.20
C THR A 35 -17.65 -8.24 -20.69
N GLY A 36 -16.71 -7.93 -19.80
CA GLY A 36 -15.29 -7.75 -20.11
C GLY A 36 -14.93 -6.32 -20.54
N ALA A 37 -15.86 -5.37 -20.45
CA ALA A 37 -15.56 -3.96 -20.73
C ALA A 37 -14.80 -3.33 -19.57
N VAL A 38 -13.88 -2.40 -19.85
CA VAL A 38 -13.08 -1.74 -18.81
C VAL A 38 -13.94 -0.78 -17.98
N ALA A 39 -13.75 -0.81 -16.67
CA ALA A 39 -14.46 0.05 -15.73
C ALA A 39 -13.59 1.26 -15.37
N ALA A 40 -13.66 2.31 -16.19
CA ALA A 40 -12.98 3.57 -15.92
C ALA A 40 -13.69 4.38 -14.82
N GLY A 41 -12.92 5.10 -13.99
CA GLY A 41 -13.48 5.93 -12.92
C GLY A 41 -13.97 5.16 -11.69
N ALA A 42 -13.74 3.85 -11.61
CA ALA A 42 -14.08 3.05 -10.44
C ALA A 42 -13.18 3.41 -9.26
N ARG A 43 -13.76 3.61 -8.08
CA ARG A 43 -13.03 3.81 -6.84
C ARG A 43 -12.57 2.46 -6.30
N VAL A 44 -11.27 2.31 -6.10
CA VAL A 44 -10.64 1.14 -5.47
C VAL A 44 -10.15 1.56 -4.09
N THR A 45 -10.67 0.90 -3.06
CA THR A 45 -10.34 1.11 -1.65
C THR A 45 -9.56 -0.09 -1.14
N ALA A 46 -8.26 0.06 -0.94
CA ALA A 46 -7.40 -0.95 -0.35
C ALA A 46 -7.32 -0.76 1.17
N THR A 47 -7.73 -1.77 1.93
CA THR A 47 -7.71 -1.75 3.40
C THR A 47 -6.78 -2.84 3.89
N GLU A 48 -5.71 -2.49 4.61
CA GLU A 48 -4.84 -3.50 5.21
C GLU A 48 -5.56 -4.17 6.38
N VAL A 49 -5.62 -5.50 6.37
CA VAL A 49 -6.51 -6.31 7.23
C VAL A 49 -6.13 -6.21 8.71
N ASN A 50 -4.84 -6.10 9.03
CA ASN A 50 -4.36 -6.14 10.42
C ASN A 50 -4.36 -4.75 11.09
N THR A 51 -4.11 -3.71 10.31
CA THR A 51 -3.87 -2.34 10.78
C THR A 51 -5.05 -1.41 10.47
N GLY A 52 -5.95 -1.81 9.56
CA GLY A 52 -7.07 -0.99 9.10
C GLY A 52 -6.64 0.22 8.27
N VAL A 53 -5.38 0.27 7.81
CA VAL A 53 -4.88 1.39 6.99
C VAL A 53 -5.57 1.36 5.63
N VAL A 54 -6.20 2.47 5.26
CA VAL A 54 -6.97 2.59 4.01
C VAL A 54 -6.22 3.45 2.99
N ARG A 55 -6.22 3.00 1.73
CA ARG A 55 -5.75 3.76 0.57
C ARG A 55 -6.79 3.72 -0.55
N ASN A 56 -7.13 4.89 -1.07
CA ASN A 56 -8.10 5.03 -2.15
C ASN A 56 -7.41 5.47 -3.42
N VAL A 57 -7.76 4.82 -4.53
CA VAL A 57 -7.35 5.22 -5.88
C VAL A 57 -8.54 5.10 -6.82
N THR A 58 -8.41 5.68 -8.01
CA THR A 58 -9.43 5.61 -9.05
C THR A 58 -8.82 4.96 -10.29
N THR A 59 -9.58 4.08 -10.95
CA THR A 59 -9.14 3.48 -12.21
C THR A 59 -9.06 4.53 -13.32
N ASN A 60 -8.05 4.40 -14.18
CA ASN A 60 -7.90 5.27 -15.35
C ASN A 60 -8.87 4.87 -16.49
N GLU A 61 -8.79 5.57 -17.63
CA GLU A 61 -9.63 5.33 -18.81
C GLU A 61 -9.50 3.91 -19.39
N SER A 62 -8.38 3.24 -19.14
CA SER A 62 -8.15 1.85 -19.52
C SER A 62 -8.56 0.85 -18.43
N GLY A 63 -9.21 1.29 -17.35
CA GLY A 63 -9.63 0.47 -16.21
C GLY A 63 -8.49 0.07 -15.25
N ASN A 64 -7.26 0.53 -15.48
CA ASN A 64 -6.11 0.16 -14.66
C ASN A 64 -6.03 1.04 -13.41
N PHE A 65 -5.55 0.46 -12.31
CA PHE A 65 -5.24 1.18 -11.08
C PHE A 65 -3.90 0.74 -10.49
N THR A 66 -3.29 1.63 -9.71
CA THR A 66 -2.08 1.37 -8.93
C THR A 66 -2.25 1.99 -7.55
N VAL A 67 -2.05 1.20 -6.50
CA VAL A 67 -1.95 1.65 -5.11
C VAL A 67 -0.46 1.54 -4.70
N PRO A 68 0.33 2.62 -4.85
CA PRO A 68 1.76 2.57 -4.58
C PRO A 68 2.08 2.82 -3.10
N LEU A 69 3.27 2.42 -2.69
CA LEU A 69 3.88 2.79 -1.41
C LEU A 69 3.05 2.37 -0.18
N ILE A 70 2.51 1.16 -0.21
CA ILE A 70 1.77 0.58 0.92
C ILE A 70 2.66 -0.39 1.69
N PRO A 71 2.48 -0.55 3.01
CA PRO A 71 3.16 -1.59 3.77
C PRO A 71 2.91 -2.99 3.17
N VAL A 72 3.90 -3.88 3.30
CA VAL A 72 3.68 -5.30 2.98
C VAL A 72 2.66 -5.89 3.96
N GLY A 73 1.64 -6.56 3.45
CA GLY A 73 0.54 -7.11 4.25
C GLY A 73 -0.59 -7.67 3.38
N ASN A 74 -1.67 -8.09 4.04
CA ASN A 74 -2.90 -8.57 3.41
C ASN A 74 -3.88 -7.39 3.26
N TYR A 75 -4.53 -7.29 2.11
CA TYR A 75 -5.39 -6.15 1.79
C TYR A 75 -6.74 -6.61 1.25
N ASP A 76 -7.81 -6.06 1.82
CA ASP A 76 -9.14 -6.10 1.21
C ASP A 76 -9.25 -4.94 0.22
N LEU A 77 -9.50 -5.27 -1.04
CA LEU A 77 -9.77 -4.34 -2.13
C LEU A 77 -11.28 -4.26 -2.35
N ARG A 78 -11.87 -3.11 -2.06
CA ARG A 78 -13.26 -2.80 -2.43
C ARG A 78 -13.29 -1.94 -3.68
N VAL A 79 -14.02 -2.39 -4.69
CA VAL A 79 -14.22 -1.68 -5.95
C VAL A 79 -15.65 -1.16 -6.02
N GLU A 80 -15.81 0.12 -6.33
CA GLU A 80 -17.10 0.81 -6.38
C GLU A 80 -17.18 1.71 -7.61
N LEU A 81 -18.26 1.60 -8.37
CA LEU A 81 -18.55 2.46 -9.50
C LEU A 81 -20.05 2.78 -9.50
N GLN A 82 -20.42 4.04 -9.75
CA GLN A 82 -21.83 4.44 -9.73
C GLN A 82 -22.63 3.64 -10.76
N GLY A 83 -23.77 3.10 -10.33
CA GLY A 83 -24.62 2.24 -11.17
C GLY A 83 -24.19 0.76 -11.20
N PHE A 84 -23.10 0.40 -10.54
CA PHE A 84 -22.64 -0.98 -10.38
C PHE A 84 -22.77 -1.44 -8.93
N LYS A 85 -22.80 -2.77 -8.73
CA LYS A 85 -22.68 -3.33 -7.40
C LYS A 85 -21.24 -3.21 -6.93
N SER A 86 -21.04 -2.87 -5.66
CA SER A 86 -19.72 -2.90 -5.05
C SER A 86 -19.20 -4.33 -4.97
N GLU A 87 -17.92 -4.51 -5.27
CA GLU A 87 -17.23 -5.80 -5.22
C GLU A 87 -16.10 -5.74 -4.19
N LEU A 88 -15.87 -6.83 -3.47
CA LEU A 88 -14.80 -6.97 -2.47
C LEU A 88 -13.93 -8.17 -2.84
N VAL A 89 -12.63 -7.95 -2.87
CA VAL A 89 -11.60 -8.94 -3.21
C VAL A 89 -10.55 -8.91 -2.09
N SER A 90 -10.19 -10.07 -1.54
CA SER A 90 -9.26 -10.23 -0.39
C SER A 90 -8.07 -11.11 -0.73
#